data_AF-A0A8T7HUF9-F1
#
_entry.id   AF-A0A8T7HUF9-F1
#
_cell.length_a   1.000
_cell.length_b   1.000
_cell.length_c   1.000
_cell.angle_alpha   90.00
_cell.angle_beta   90.00
_cell.angle_gamma   90.00
#
_symmetry.space_group_name_H-M   'P 1'
#
loop_
_entity.id
_entity.type
_entity.pdbx_description
1 polymer ?
#
loop_
_entity_poly.entity_id
_entity_poly.type
_entity_poly.pdbx_seq_one_letter_code
_entity_poly.pdbx_strand_id
1 'polypeptide(L)'
;MEWQLRIILGVIGVIIIALVAFDGFRRSKKRKHGVNLPKMDPEQRDHEGFDYTGVGEARVVSHDDPSLAETVRYERGIPESEQVADASDDDLHITASREDGFAANEPISTHDEADDYDDSSFDESAEPELIFSLTLVNDAEMFNGQELLSALIETGCRFGDMNIFHRFKSAQQPQQKLFSIANAFNPGVFDLDTMPNEHFKGISFFMGVPGGTEPENAYQTMVATARQIKQALGGKLMDSSRSVFTEQTFGHELERIKEYKRKKLTKA
;
A
#
# COMPACT_ATOMS: atom_id res chain seq x y z
N MET A 1 1.74 -19.81 62.68
CA MET A 1 0.85 -19.26 61.63
C MET A 1 1.65 -18.54 60.54
N GLU A 2 2.59 -17.65 60.88
CA GLU A 2 3.44 -16.90 59.91
C GLU A 2 4.26 -17.76 58.91
N TRP A 3 4.76 -18.92 59.33
CA TRP A 3 5.57 -19.78 58.45
C TRP A 3 4.76 -20.44 57.34
N GLN A 4 3.48 -20.75 57.59
CA GLN A 4 2.60 -21.33 56.58
C GLN A 4 2.19 -20.29 55.52
N LEU A 5 2.00 -19.03 55.90
CA LEU A 5 1.66 -17.95 54.97
C LEU A 5 2.76 -17.70 53.93
N ARG A 6 4.04 -17.75 54.34
CA ARG A 6 5.18 -17.57 53.42
C ARG A 6 5.29 -18.71 52.41
N ILE A 7 5.00 -19.95 52.84
CA ILE A 7 4.99 -21.12 51.95
C ILE A 7 3.84 -21.01 50.95
N ILE A 8 2.63 -20.64 51.41
CA ILE A 8 1.46 -20.47 50.54
C ILE A 8 1.71 -19.37 49.49
N LEU A 9 2.29 -18.23 49.89
CA LEU A 9 2.62 -17.14 48.98
C LEU A 9 3.65 -17.58 47.91
N GLY A 10 4.66 -18.36 48.31
CA GLY A 10 5.65 -18.91 47.39
C GLY A 10 5.03 -19.87 46.36
N VAL A 11 4.12 -20.75 46.79
CA VAL A 11 3.43 -21.69 45.90
C VAL A 11 2.54 -20.96 44.90
N ILE A 12 1.79 -19.93 45.34
CA ILE A 12 0.96 -19.13 44.44
C ILE A 12 1.82 -18.39 43.40
N GLY A 13 2.97 -17.84 43.81
CA GLY A 13 3.89 -17.17 42.87
C GLY A 13 4.41 -18.10 41.78
N VAL A 14 4.79 -19.33 42.13
CA VAL A 14 5.25 -20.33 41.16
C VAL A 14 4.14 -20.73 40.20
N ILE A 15 2.89 -20.85 40.68
CA ILE A 15 1.73 -21.17 39.84
C ILE A 15 1.47 -20.05 38.82
N ILE A 16 1.54 -18.78 39.23
CA ILE A 16 1.33 -17.64 38.32
C ILE A 16 2.41 -17.60 37.23
N ILE A 17 3.68 -17.78 37.61
CA ILE A 17 4.80 -17.79 36.65
C ILE A 17 4.66 -18.96 35.67
N ALA A 18 4.25 -20.13 36.14
CA ALA A 18 3.99 -21.29 35.30
C ALA A 18 2.85 -21.05 34.30
N LEU A 19 1.76 -20.37 34.71
CA LEU A 19 0.64 -20.03 33.83
C LEU A 19 1.05 -19.06 32.72
N VAL A 20 1.82 -18.02 33.05
CA VAL A 20 2.33 -17.06 32.05
C VAL A 20 3.29 -17.73 31.07
N ALA A 21 4.21 -18.56 31.55
CA ALA A 21 5.15 -19.29 30.70
C ALA A 21 4.42 -20.31 29.79
N PHE A 22 3.40 -20.98 30.32
CA PHE A 22 2.59 -21.94 29.56
C PHE A 22 1.77 -21.25 28.46
N ASP A 23 1.19 -20.08 28.74
CA ASP A 23 0.45 -19.31 27.74
C ASP A 23 1.36 -18.79 26.61
N GLY A 24 2.55 -18.28 26.98
CA GLY A 24 3.58 -17.89 26.01
C GLY A 24 4.05 -19.05 25.13
N PHE A 25 4.24 -20.24 25.70
CA PHE A 25 4.64 -21.43 24.95
C PHE A 25 3.52 -21.99 24.08
N ARG A 26 2.27 -21.94 24.54
CA ARG A 26 1.09 -22.37 23.76
C ARG A 26 0.90 -21.51 22.52
N ARG A 27 1.16 -20.20 22.60
CA ARG A 27 1.09 -19.29 21.44
C ARG A 27 2.18 -19.53 20.40
N SER A 28 3.34 -20.07 20.81
CA SER A 28 4.51 -20.25 19.95
C SER A 28 4.49 -21.52 19.08
N LYS A 29 3.56 -22.46 19.30
CA LYS A 29 3.58 -23.78 18.64
C LYS A 29 2.89 -23.91 17.28
N LYS A 30 2.62 -22.82 16.55
CA LYS A 30 2.14 -22.92 15.15
C LYS A 30 2.96 -22.05 14.20
N ARG A 31 3.96 -22.67 13.58
CA ARG A 31 4.25 -22.66 12.12
C ARG A 31 5.68 -23.16 11.86
N LYS A 32 5.83 -24.49 11.70
CA LYS A 32 6.86 -25.06 10.83
C LYS A 32 6.13 -25.68 9.65
N HIS A 33 5.93 -24.92 8.58
CA HIS A 33 5.66 -25.48 7.26
C HIS A 33 6.94 -25.33 6.46
N GLY A 34 7.73 -26.40 6.43
CA GLY A 34 8.75 -26.56 5.41
C GLY A 34 8.03 -26.87 4.09
N VAL A 35 8.12 -25.97 3.12
CA VAL A 35 7.62 -26.22 1.77
C VAL A 35 8.63 -27.14 1.09
N ASN A 36 8.27 -28.42 0.92
CA ASN A 36 8.94 -29.28 -0.06
C ASN A 36 8.40 -28.89 -1.44
N LEU A 37 9.22 -28.25 -2.26
CA LEU A 37 8.87 -28.08 -3.68
C LEU A 37 9.09 -29.43 -4.39
N PRO A 38 8.09 -29.93 -5.15
CA PRO A 38 8.31 -31.06 -6.04
C PRO A 38 9.33 -30.66 -7.12
N LYS A 39 10.36 -31.49 -7.32
CA LYS A 39 11.23 -31.38 -8.49
C LYS A 39 10.44 -31.89 -9.69
N MET A 40 10.14 -31.01 -10.66
CA MET A 40 9.51 -31.37 -11.93
C MET A 40 10.56 -31.90 -12.91
N ASP A 41 10.17 -32.92 -13.69
CA ASP A 41 10.99 -33.60 -14.69
C ASP A 41 11.33 -32.69 -15.89
N PRO A 42 12.58 -32.70 -16.41
CA PRO A 42 13.05 -31.79 -17.46
C PRO A 42 12.62 -32.14 -18.90
N GLU A 43 11.73 -33.12 -19.11
CA GLU A 43 11.42 -33.65 -20.46
C GLU A 43 10.32 -32.90 -21.24
N GLN A 44 9.82 -31.75 -20.77
CA GLN A 44 8.84 -30.92 -21.49
C GLN A 44 9.37 -29.53 -21.79
N ARG A 45 10.48 -29.46 -22.53
CA ARG A 45 11.04 -28.20 -23.07
C ARG A 45 10.84 -28.14 -24.57
N ASP A 46 10.56 -26.95 -25.09
CA ASP A 46 10.51 -26.72 -26.52
C ASP A 46 11.92 -26.65 -27.13
N HIS A 47 12.00 -26.62 -28.47
CA HIS A 47 13.27 -26.54 -29.19
C HIS A 47 14.06 -25.24 -28.93
N GLU A 48 13.43 -24.24 -28.30
CA GLU A 48 14.05 -22.96 -27.95
C GLU A 48 14.55 -22.93 -26.48
N GLY A 49 14.35 -24.04 -25.73
CA GLY A 49 14.86 -24.22 -24.37
C GLY A 49 13.97 -23.61 -23.28
N PHE A 50 12.74 -23.23 -23.63
CA PHE A 50 11.74 -22.70 -22.70
C PHE A 50 10.83 -23.83 -22.22
N ASP A 51 10.42 -23.76 -20.94
CA ASP A 51 9.39 -24.63 -20.41
C ASP A 51 7.98 -24.07 -20.64
N TYR A 52 6.94 -24.87 -20.34
CA TYR A 52 5.54 -24.47 -20.48
C TYR A 52 5.12 -23.26 -19.63
N THR A 53 5.96 -22.81 -18.70
CA THR A 53 5.76 -21.59 -17.90
C THR A 53 6.46 -20.36 -18.50
N GLY A 54 7.14 -20.53 -19.64
CA GLY A 54 7.88 -19.47 -20.33
C GLY A 54 9.25 -19.19 -19.74
N VAL A 55 9.77 -20.06 -18.88
CA VAL A 55 11.09 -19.89 -18.24
C VAL A 55 12.14 -20.62 -19.08
N GLY A 56 13.07 -19.83 -19.64
CA GLY A 56 14.21 -20.33 -20.41
C GLY A 56 15.33 -20.85 -19.51
N GLU A 57 16.25 -21.64 -20.09
CA GLU A 57 17.45 -22.07 -19.36
C GLU A 57 18.26 -20.88 -18.83
N ALA A 58 18.72 -21.00 -17.58
CA ALA A 58 19.60 -20.01 -16.96
C ALA A 58 20.95 -19.98 -17.68
N ARG A 59 21.19 -18.96 -18.50
CA ARG A 59 22.49 -18.75 -19.17
C ARG A 59 23.49 -18.17 -18.17
N VAL A 60 24.58 -18.89 -17.93
CA VAL A 60 25.72 -18.40 -17.15
C VAL A 60 26.63 -17.62 -18.09
N VAL A 61 26.76 -16.31 -17.87
CA VAL A 61 27.70 -15.45 -18.61
C VAL A 61 29.11 -15.71 -18.07
N SER A 62 29.91 -16.48 -18.80
CA SER A 62 31.37 -16.49 -18.63
C SER A 62 31.93 -15.23 -19.27
N HIS A 63 32.56 -14.37 -18.46
CA HIS A 63 33.38 -13.27 -18.95
C HIS A 63 34.58 -13.85 -19.69
N ASP A 64 34.62 -13.72 -21.02
CA ASP A 64 35.83 -13.59 -21.85
C ASP A 64 35.42 -13.53 -23.35
N ASP A 65 35.08 -12.34 -23.86
CA ASP A 65 35.28 -11.98 -25.28
C ASP A 65 35.24 -10.44 -25.47
N PRO A 66 36.30 -9.78 -25.96
CA PRO A 66 36.35 -8.34 -26.16
C PRO A 66 35.97 -7.97 -27.60
N SER A 67 34.70 -7.73 -27.86
CA SER A 67 34.28 -6.91 -29.00
C SER A 67 32.95 -6.23 -28.69
N LEU A 68 32.74 -5.06 -29.31
CA LEU A 68 31.64 -4.11 -29.09
C LEU A 68 31.94 -3.01 -28.06
N ALA A 69 33.02 -2.27 -28.33
CA ALA A 69 33.02 -0.85 -28.05
C ALA A 69 32.16 -0.15 -29.11
N GLU A 70 30.92 0.24 -28.76
CA GLU A 70 30.30 1.39 -29.43
C GLU A 70 29.41 2.17 -28.46
N THR A 71 29.91 3.37 -28.19
CA THR A 71 29.39 4.56 -27.52
C THR A 71 27.92 4.88 -27.75
N VAL A 72 27.18 5.09 -26.64
CA VAL A 72 26.13 6.13 -26.59
C VAL A 72 26.26 6.88 -25.25
N ARG A 73 26.90 8.06 -25.30
CA ARG A 73 26.79 9.11 -24.27
C ARG A 73 25.54 9.92 -24.59
N TYR A 74 24.59 10.03 -23.65
CA TYR A 74 23.57 11.08 -23.69
C TYR A 74 24.07 12.27 -22.87
N GLU A 75 24.45 13.34 -23.58
CA GLU A 75 24.76 14.63 -22.99
C GLU A 75 23.48 15.40 -22.60
N ARG A 76 23.59 16.07 -21.46
CA ARG A 76 22.66 17.01 -20.85
C ARG A 76 22.71 18.34 -21.63
N GLY A 77 21.57 18.88 -22.04
CA GLY A 77 21.48 20.20 -22.66
C GLY A 77 20.15 20.89 -22.38
N ILE A 78 20.20 21.95 -21.57
CA ILE A 78 19.14 22.96 -21.37
C ILE A 78 19.25 23.95 -22.54
N PRO A 79 18.17 24.39 -23.19
CA PRO A 79 18.22 25.58 -24.03
C PRO A 79 17.70 26.80 -23.24
N GLU A 80 18.65 27.67 -22.92
CA GLU A 80 18.47 29.10 -22.71
C GLU A 80 18.43 29.75 -24.10
N SER A 81 17.44 30.60 -24.38
CA SER A 81 17.42 31.40 -25.61
C SER A 81 17.19 32.87 -25.28
N GLU A 82 18.19 33.66 -25.65
CA GLU A 82 18.32 35.11 -25.55
C GLU A 82 17.29 35.89 -26.37
N GLN A 83 16.87 37.00 -25.78
CA GLN A 83 16.78 38.36 -26.32
C GLN A 83 16.64 38.55 -27.84
N VAL A 84 15.53 39.19 -28.23
CA VAL A 84 15.47 40.10 -29.38
C VAL A 84 14.75 41.37 -28.95
N ALA A 85 15.48 42.48 -28.99
CA ALA A 85 14.94 43.83 -28.93
C ALA A 85 14.62 44.26 -30.37
N ASP A 86 13.42 44.80 -30.59
CA ASP A 86 13.23 45.85 -31.58
C ASP A 86 12.05 46.75 -31.16
N ALA A 87 12.25 48.04 -31.36
CA ALA A 87 11.41 49.12 -30.86
C ALA A 87 10.57 49.69 -32.00
N SER A 88 9.29 49.95 -31.73
CA SER A 88 8.57 51.04 -32.40
C SER A 88 7.45 51.55 -31.49
N ASP A 89 7.51 52.84 -31.20
CA ASP A 89 6.49 53.66 -30.56
C ASP A 89 5.14 53.56 -31.27
N ASP A 90 4.04 53.52 -30.52
CA ASP A 90 2.91 54.40 -30.79
C ASP A 90 1.96 54.49 -29.58
N ASP A 91 1.52 55.73 -29.32
CA ASP A 91 0.66 56.19 -28.23
C ASP A 91 -0.66 55.43 -28.10
N LEU A 92 -1.18 55.27 -26.86
CA LEU A 92 -2.59 55.59 -26.57
C LEU A 92 -2.93 55.63 -25.07
N HIS A 93 -3.49 56.78 -24.70
CA HIS A 93 -4.04 57.19 -23.41
C HIS A 93 -5.01 56.19 -22.76
N ILE A 94 -4.80 55.90 -21.48
CA ILE A 94 -5.88 55.43 -20.59
C ILE A 94 -6.16 56.50 -19.54
N THR A 95 -7.27 57.20 -19.73
CA THR A 95 -7.88 58.09 -18.74
C THR A 95 -8.74 57.24 -17.80
N ALA A 96 -8.50 57.41 -16.50
CA ALA A 96 -9.36 56.93 -15.44
C ALA A 96 -10.63 57.77 -15.33
N SER A 97 -11.80 57.13 -15.22
CA SER A 97 -13.07 57.59 -14.62
C SER A 97 -14.11 56.50 -14.89
N ARG A 98 -15.15 56.21 -14.12
CA ARG A 98 -15.60 56.47 -12.74
C ARG A 98 -16.97 55.74 -12.68
N GLU A 99 -17.21 55.03 -11.57
CA GLU A 99 -18.46 54.62 -10.90
C GLU A 99 -19.82 54.61 -11.64
N ASP A 100 -20.54 53.50 -11.51
CA ASP A 100 -21.96 53.33 -11.08
C ASP A 100 -22.32 51.84 -11.30
N GLY A 101 -22.89 51.03 -10.40
CA GLY A 101 -23.84 51.29 -9.32
C GLY A 101 -25.21 50.71 -9.70
N PHE A 102 -25.46 49.39 -9.55
CA PHE A 102 -26.83 48.85 -9.55
C PHE A 102 -26.97 47.58 -8.68
N ALA A 103 -27.91 47.65 -7.74
CA ALA A 103 -28.27 46.65 -6.75
C ALA A 103 -29.32 45.66 -7.28
N ALA A 104 -29.32 44.42 -6.78
CA ALA A 104 -30.48 43.73 -6.18
C ALA A 104 -30.15 42.25 -5.86
N ASN A 105 -30.58 41.83 -4.67
CA ASN A 105 -30.55 40.47 -4.13
C ASN A 105 -31.37 39.47 -4.98
N GLU A 106 -30.94 38.21 -5.04
CA GLU A 106 -31.68 37.01 -4.57
C GLU A 106 -30.78 35.75 -4.65
N PRO A 107 -30.95 34.76 -3.75
CA PRO A 107 -30.01 33.66 -3.53
C PRO A 107 -30.29 32.46 -4.44
N ILE A 108 -29.27 31.90 -5.09
CA ILE A 108 -29.41 30.66 -5.85
C ILE A 108 -28.98 29.46 -4.99
N SER A 109 -29.97 28.59 -4.79
CA SER A 109 -29.98 27.38 -3.98
C SER A 109 -28.78 26.47 -4.16
N THR A 110 -28.24 26.08 -3.00
CA THR A 110 -27.63 24.78 -2.74
C THR A 110 -28.56 23.65 -3.23
N HIS A 111 -28.19 22.97 -4.31
CA HIS A 111 -28.60 21.58 -4.52
C HIS A 111 -27.56 20.71 -3.82
N ASP A 112 -27.82 20.43 -2.54
CA ASP A 112 -27.35 19.22 -1.88
C ASP A 112 -28.02 18.04 -2.59
N GLU A 113 -27.32 17.40 -3.53
CA GLU A 113 -27.62 16.02 -3.87
C GLU A 113 -27.12 15.18 -2.69
N ALA A 114 -28.03 14.92 -1.76
CA ALA A 114 -27.90 13.82 -0.83
C ALA A 114 -27.94 12.52 -1.64
N ASP A 115 -26.76 12.04 -2.03
CA ASP A 115 -26.59 10.65 -2.44
C ASP A 115 -27.10 9.77 -1.29
N ASP A 116 -28.19 9.07 -1.58
CA ASP A 116 -28.76 7.98 -0.77
C ASP A 116 -27.74 6.85 -0.71
N TYR A 117 -26.79 6.95 0.23
CA TYR A 117 -25.88 5.86 0.52
C TYR A 117 -26.70 4.74 1.16
N ASP A 118 -26.94 3.69 0.36
CA ASP A 118 -27.27 2.35 0.83
C ASP A 118 -26.26 1.96 1.93
N ASP A 119 -26.65 2.19 3.18
CA ASP A 119 -25.99 1.73 4.40
C ASP A 119 -26.25 0.23 4.55
N SER A 120 -25.83 -0.55 3.54
CA SER A 120 -25.52 -1.95 3.75
C SER A 120 -24.24 -1.99 4.57
N SER A 121 -24.37 -1.73 5.87
CA SER A 121 -23.28 -1.74 6.84
C SER A 121 -22.61 -3.11 6.80
N PHE A 122 -21.51 -3.21 6.07
CA PHE A 122 -20.66 -4.39 6.12
C PHE A 122 -20.04 -4.42 7.52
N ASP A 123 -20.29 -5.50 8.25
CA ASP A 123 -19.85 -5.64 9.62
C ASP A 123 -18.32 -5.80 9.67
N GLU A 124 -17.60 -4.86 10.30
CA GLU A 124 -16.15 -4.94 10.49
C GLU A 124 -15.74 -6.16 11.36
N SER A 125 -16.69 -6.77 12.08
CA SER A 125 -16.48 -8.01 12.83
C SER A 125 -16.62 -9.30 12.01
N ALA A 126 -17.03 -9.20 10.74
CA ALA A 126 -17.07 -10.34 9.84
C ALA A 126 -15.64 -10.82 9.51
N GLU A 127 -15.38 -12.13 9.64
CA GLU A 127 -14.10 -12.69 9.21
C GLU A 127 -13.94 -12.53 7.68
N PRO A 128 -12.80 -12.01 7.19
CA PRO A 128 -12.60 -11.81 5.77
C PRO A 128 -12.54 -13.15 5.03
N GLU A 129 -13.40 -13.31 4.02
CA GLU A 129 -13.44 -14.49 3.15
C GLU A 129 -12.36 -14.43 2.06
N LEU A 130 -12.00 -13.22 1.62
CA LEU A 130 -10.94 -12.93 0.65
C LEU A 130 -10.00 -11.85 1.20
N ILE A 131 -8.71 -11.98 0.93
CA ILE A 131 -7.68 -10.98 1.27
C ILE A 131 -6.97 -10.57 -0.02
N PHE A 132 -6.81 -9.26 -0.19
CA PHE A 132 -6.04 -8.65 -1.27
C PHE A 132 -4.87 -7.92 -0.66
N SER A 133 -3.69 -8.03 -1.27
CA SER A 133 -2.48 -7.42 -0.73
C SER A 133 -1.50 -6.99 -1.80
N LEU A 134 -0.85 -5.86 -1.58
CA LEU A 134 0.26 -5.35 -2.38
C LEU A 134 1.47 -5.14 -1.48
N THR A 135 2.67 -5.30 -2.03
CA THR A 135 3.91 -5.00 -1.27
C THR A 135 4.76 -4.05 -2.08
N LEU A 136 5.09 -2.90 -1.49
CA LEU A 136 6.07 -1.97 -2.05
C LEU A 136 7.42 -2.24 -1.39
N VAL A 137 8.44 -2.59 -2.17
CA VAL A 137 9.80 -2.88 -1.70
C VAL A 137 10.84 -1.98 -2.35
N ASN A 138 11.87 -1.63 -1.58
CA ASN A 138 13.07 -0.97 -2.08
C ASN A 138 14.31 -1.69 -1.53
N ASP A 139 14.74 -2.74 -2.23
CA ASP A 139 15.86 -3.59 -1.79
C ASP A 139 17.22 -2.89 -1.84
N ALA A 140 17.37 -1.86 -2.67
CA ALA A 140 18.65 -1.18 -2.89
C ALA A 140 18.93 -0.12 -1.82
N GLU A 141 17.96 0.75 -1.54
CA GLU A 141 18.17 1.93 -0.68
C GLU A 141 17.35 1.87 0.62
N MET A 142 16.38 0.96 0.73
CA MET A 142 15.32 1.00 1.75
C MET A 142 14.56 2.34 1.75
N PHE A 143 13.41 2.38 2.41
CA PHE A 143 12.67 3.63 2.60
C PHE A 143 13.18 4.33 3.85
N ASN A 144 13.56 5.61 3.73
CA ASN A 144 13.78 6.46 4.89
C ASN A 144 12.46 6.62 5.66
N GLY A 145 12.47 6.36 6.96
CA GLY A 145 11.23 6.32 7.74
C GLY A 145 10.54 7.67 7.91
N GLN A 146 11.27 8.79 7.91
CA GLN A 146 10.68 10.14 7.93
C GLN A 146 9.94 10.44 6.61
N GLU A 147 10.56 10.12 5.47
CA GLU A 147 9.93 10.31 4.16
C GLU A 147 8.72 9.39 3.97
N LEU A 148 8.84 8.15 4.42
CA LEU A 148 7.75 7.18 4.43
C LEU A 148 6.56 7.65 5.29
N LEU A 149 6.84 8.15 6.49
CA LEU A 149 5.80 8.69 7.37
C LEU A 149 5.04 9.85 6.71
N SER A 150 5.78 10.80 6.11
CA SER A 150 5.18 11.92 5.38
C SER A 150 4.29 11.43 4.22
N ALA A 151 4.79 10.50 3.40
CA ALA A 151 4.03 9.96 2.27
C ALA A 151 2.75 9.22 2.71
N LEU A 152 2.79 8.50 3.84
CA LEU A 152 1.62 7.84 4.41
C LEU A 152 0.57 8.86 4.91
N ILE A 153 0.99 9.94 5.55
CA ILE A 153 0.09 10.99 6.02
C ILE A 153 -0.50 11.80 4.85
N GLU A 154 0.30 12.13 3.84
CA GLU A 154 -0.14 12.89 2.65
C GLU A 154 -1.15 12.11 1.79
N THR A 155 -0.99 10.78 1.71
CA THR A 155 -2.01 9.89 1.15
C THR A 155 -3.21 9.69 2.07
N GLY A 156 -3.21 10.36 3.23
CA GLY A 156 -4.24 10.40 4.25
C GLY A 156 -4.49 9.07 4.94
N CYS A 157 -3.44 8.27 5.07
CA CYS A 157 -3.42 7.16 6.01
C CYS A 157 -3.20 7.70 7.44
N ARG A 158 -3.75 7.00 8.43
CA ARG A 158 -3.66 7.37 9.85
C ARG A 158 -3.08 6.20 10.61
N PHE A 159 -2.12 6.50 11.49
CA PHE A 159 -1.64 5.50 12.43
C PHE A 159 -2.73 5.18 13.45
N GLY A 160 -2.86 3.90 13.82
CA GLY A 160 -3.91 3.47 14.74
C GLY A 160 -3.68 2.07 15.27
N ASP A 161 -4.78 1.30 15.30
CA ASP A 161 -4.82 -0.02 15.90
C ASP A 161 -3.70 -0.94 15.39
N MET A 162 -3.24 -1.84 16.25
CA MET A 162 -2.15 -2.77 15.95
C MET A 162 -0.81 -2.12 15.57
N ASN A 163 -0.63 -0.83 15.85
CA ASN A 163 0.58 -0.07 15.52
C ASN A 163 0.92 -0.08 14.02
N ILE A 164 -0.12 0.07 13.19
CA ILE A 164 -0.01 0.15 11.74
C ILE A 164 -0.83 1.33 11.22
N PHE A 165 -0.75 1.60 9.92
CA PHE A 165 -1.52 2.65 9.28
C PHE A 165 -2.82 2.11 8.68
N HIS A 166 -3.86 2.93 8.68
CA HIS A 166 -5.16 2.62 8.11
C HIS A 166 -5.65 3.77 7.23
N ARG A 167 -6.32 3.43 6.14
CA ARG A 167 -7.03 4.39 5.30
C ARG A 167 -8.52 4.22 5.51
N PHE A 168 -9.21 5.32 5.77
CA PHE A 168 -10.66 5.37 5.96
C PHE A 168 -11.33 6.13 4.82
N LYS A 169 -12.60 5.84 4.53
CA LYS A 169 -13.38 6.51 3.48
C LYS A 169 -13.47 8.02 3.70
N SER A 170 -13.66 8.44 4.95
CA SER A 170 -13.75 9.86 5.33
C SER A 170 -13.11 10.09 6.69
N ALA A 171 -12.56 11.29 6.89
CA ALA A 171 -12.03 11.73 8.18
C ALA A 171 -13.10 11.73 9.30
N GLN A 172 -14.38 11.84 8.94
CA GLN A 172 -15.50 11.90 9.87
C GLN A 172 -16.10 10.52 10.17
N GLN A 173 -15.71 9.48 9.43
CA GLN A 173 -16.26 8.13 9.53
C GLN A 173 -15.13 7.11 9.76
N PRO A 174 -14.54 7.06 10.97
CA PRO A 174 -13.44 6.16 11.29
C PRO A 174 -13.85 4.68 11.26
N GLN A 175 -15.14 4.35 11.27
CA GLN A 175 -15.61 2.96 11.19
C GLN A 175 -15.57 2.40 9.76
N GLN A 176 -15.37 3.26 8.75
CA GLN A 176 -15.35 2.85 7.35
C GLN A 176 -13.91 2.70 6.84
N LYS A 177 -13.22 1.68 7.37
CA LYS A 177 -11.86 1.33 6.95
C LYS A 177 -11.87 0.74 5.54
N LEU A 178 -11.01 1.27 4.67
CA LEU A 178 -10.80 0.77 3.31
C LEU A 178 -9.72 -0.31 3.28
N PHE A 179 -8.54 -0.02 3.82
CA PHE A 179 -7.39 -0.92 3.86
C PHE A 179 -6.40 -0.51 4.95
N SER A 180 -5.43 -1.39 5.21
CA SER A 180 -4.36 -1.15 6.19
C SER A 180 -2.98 -1.29 5.54
N ILE A 181 -1.98 -0.66 6.15
CA ILE A 181 -0.59 -0.67 5.71
C ILE A 181 0.31 -1.02 6.89
N ALA A 182 1.08 -2.09 6.75
CA ALA A 182 2.02 -2.59 7.74
C ALA A 182 3.46 -2.57 7.21
N ASN A 183 4.43 -2.70 8.12
CA ASN A 183 5.79 -3.07 7.71
C ASN A 183 5.75 -4.47 7.07
N ALA A 184 6.34 -4.64 5.88
CA ALA A 184 6.35 -5.93 5.20
C ALA A 184 7.22 -6.99 5.88
N PHE A 185 8.05 -6.57 6.85
CA PHE A 185 8.99 -7.41 7.57
C PHE A 185 8.65 -7.47 9.06
N ASN A 186 9.09 -8.54 9.73
CA ASN A 186 8.89 -8.70 11.17
C ASN A 186 9.47 -7.50 11.94
N PRO A 187 8.75 -6.96 12.93
CA PRO A 187 7.52 -7.48 13.55
C PRO A 187 6.20 -7.17 12.83
N GLY A 188 6.22 -6.41 11.73
CA GLY A 188 5.02 -6.04 10.96
C GLY A 188 4.33 -4.75 11.43
N VAL A 189 4.97 -4.00 12.33
CA VAL A 189 4.43 -2.77 12.92
C VAL A 189 5.38 -1.59 12.73
N PHE A 190 4.89 -0.38 13.02
CA PHE A 190 5.68 0.83 13.11
C PHE A 190 5.66 1.37 14.54
N ASP A 191 6.77 1.92 14.99
CA ASP A 191 6.85 2.72 16.21
C ASP A 191 7.01 4.19 15.79
N LEU A 192 6.01 5.03 16.05
CA LEU A 192 6.01 6.42 15.58
C LEU A 192 7.15 7.26 16.18
N ASP A 193 7.62 6.90 17.38
CA ASP A 193 8.67 7.65 18.05
C ASP A 193 10.04 7.39 17.40
N THR A 194 10.26 6.17 16.90
CA THR A 194 11.54 5.76 16.29
C THR A 194 11.52 5.80 14.77
N MET A 195 10.34 5.67 14.14
CA MET A 195 10.14 5.56 12.69
C MET A 195 10.90 6.62 11.88
N PRO A 196 10.93 7.93 12.24
CA PRO A 196 11.71 8.94 11.51
C PRO A 196 13.19 8.60 11.31
N ASN A 197 13.79 7.84 12.22
CA ASN A 197 15.21 7.49 12.23
C ASN A 197 15.47 6.06 11.74
N GLU A 198 14.43 5.31 11.39
CA GLU A 198 14.50 3.94 10.91
C GLU A 198 14.48 3.86 9.38
N HIS A 199 14.82 2.68 8.87
CA HIS A 199 14.77 2.37 7.45
C HIS A 199 13.95 1.10 7.22
N PHE A 200 13.07 1.12 6.23
CA PHE A 200 12.13 0.05 5.96
C PHE A 200 12.37 -0.57 4.59
N LYS A 201 12.63 -1.87 4.53
CA LYS A 201 12.83 -2.59 3.26
C LYS A 201 11.56 -2.65 2.40
N GLY A 202 10.39 -2.56 3.05
CA GLY A 202 9.11 -2.56 2.35
C GLY A 202 7.92 -2.39 3.27
N ILE A 203 6.80 -2.03 2.66
CA ILE A 203 5.49 -1.89 3.29
C ILE A 203 4.48 -2.77 2.57
N SER A 204 3.51 -3.30 3.31
CA SER A 204 2.46 -4.16 2.79
C SER A 204 1.10 -3.51 2.98
N PHE A 205 0.37 -3.34 1.89
CA PHE A 205 -1.01 -2.87 1.84
C PHE A 205 -1.91 -4.09 1.82
N PHE A 206 -2.99 -4.09 2.59
CA PHE A 206 -3.95 -5.19 2.56
C PHE A 206 -5.37 -4.77 2.94
N MET A 207 -6.34 -5.48 2.36
CA MET A 207 -7.75 -5.37 2.68
C MET A 207 -8.42 -6.74 2.67
N GLY A 208 -9.50 -6.88 3.44
CA GLY A 208 -10.34 -8.06 3.49
C GLY A 208 -11.73 -7.80 2.89
N VAL A 209 -12.35 -8.84 2.33
CA VAL A 209 -13.73 -8.81 1.82
C VAL A 209 -14.50 -10.02 2.39
N PRO A 210 -15.68 -9.85 3.01
CA PRO A 210 -16.38 -8.58 3.19
C PRO A 210 -15.64 -7.71 4.22
N GLY A 211 -15.63 -6.40 3.99
CA GLY A 211 -15.10 -5.40 4.91
C GLY A 211 -16.05 -4.23 4.94
N GLY A 212 -15.95 -3.33 5.93
CA GLY A 212 -16.94 -2.30 6.27
C GLY A 212 -17.34 -1.27 5.20
N THR A 213 -16.93 -1.43 3.94
CA THR A 213 -17.05 -0.46 2.86
C THR A 213 -17.20 -1.13 1.49
N GLU A 214 -17.48 -0.35 0.45
CA GLU A 214 -17.51 -0.80 -0.95
C GLU A 214 -16.14 -1.36 -1.38
N PRO A 215 -15.99 -2.69 -1.57
CA PRO A 215 -14.68 -3.32 -1.71
C PRO A 215 -13.99 -2.97 -3.03
N GLU A 216 -14.75 -2.68 -4.08
CA GLU A 216 -14.20 -2.25 -5.38
C GLU A 216 -13.52 -0.88 -5.27
N ASN A 217 -14.14 0.06 -4.55
CA ASN A 217 -13.60 1.39 -4.31
C ASN A 217 -12.39 1.30 -3.35
N ALA A 218 -12.49 0.51 -2.29
CA ALA A 218 -11.40 0.27 -1.35
C ALA A 218 -10.14 -0.28 -2.05
N TYR A 219 -10.30 -1.26 -2.94
CA TYR A 219 -9.20 -1.84 -3.70
C TYR A 219 -8.57 -0.84 -4.68
N GLN A 220 -9.38 -0.09 -5.44
CA GLN A 220 -8.89 0.95 -6.33
C GLN A 220 -8.11 2.04 -5.56
N THR A 221 -8.63 2.46 -4.41
CA THR A 221 -7.97 3.44 -3.54
C THR A 221 -6.66 2.91 -2.97
N MET A 222 -6.62 1.62 -2.58
CA MET A 222 -5.39 0.95 -2.12
C MET A 222 -4.31 0.95 -3.21
N VAL A 223 -4.66 0.58 -4.45
CA VAL A 223 -3.74 0.56 -5.60
C VAL A 223 -3.26 1.97 -5.93
N ALA A 224 -4.15 2.95 -5.96
CA ALA A 224 -3.81 4.35 -6.22
C ALA A 224 -2.82 4.89 -5.17
N THR A 225 -3.09 4.61 -3.89
CA THR A 225 -2.21 4.99 -2.77
C THR A 225 -0.84 4.35 -2.89
N ALA A 226 -0.77 3.05 -3.18
CA ALA A 226 0.49 2.34 -3.35
C ALA A 226 1.32 2.89 -4.53
N ARG A 227 0.67 3.23 -5.65
CA ARG A 227 1.30 3.88 -6.80
C ARG A 227 1.83 5.28 -6.46
N GLN A 228 1.08 6.07 -5.70
CA GLN A 228 1.51 7.40 -5.26
C GLN A 228 2.73 7.33 -4.34
N ILE A 229 2.74 6.42 -3.35
CA ILE A 229 3.91 6.24 -2.47
C ILE A 229 5.12 5.73 -3.26
N LYS A 230 4.92 4.80 -4.20
CA LYS A 230 5.98 4.37 -5.13
C LYS A 230 6.53 5.52 -5.95
N GLN A 231 5.67 6.43 -6.43
CA GLN A 231 6.13 7.59 -7.21
C GLN A 231 6.96 8.56 -6.36
N ALA A 232 6.62 8.73 -5.09
CA ALA A 232 7.33 9.60 -4.17
C ALA A 232 8.68 9.03 -3.71
N LEU A 233 8.73 7.73 -3.37
CA LEU A 233 9.87 7.11 -2.68
C LEU A 233 10.62 6.07 -3.53
N GLY A 234 10.15 5.80 -4.75
CA GLY A 234 10.69 4.76 -5.62
C GLY A 234 10.30 3.35 -5.20
N GLY A 235 11.09 2.37 -5.66
CA GLY A 235 10.88 0.95 -5.38
C GLY A 235 10.00 0.21 -6.40
N LYS A 236 9.72 -1.06 -6.08
CA LYS A 236 8.94 -1.99 -6.91
C LYS A 236 7.67 -2.38 -6.19
N LEU A 237 6.53 -2.14 -6.84
CA LEU A 237 5.24 -2.61 -6.36
C LEU A 237 5.03 -4.05 -6.82
N MET A 238 4.75 -4.92 -5.87
CA MET A 238 4.54 -6.34 -6.06
C MET A 238 3.13 -6.75 -5.65
N ASP A 239 2.61 -7.76 -6.31
CA ASP A 239 1.34 -8.40 -5.97
C ASP A 239 1.49 -9.42 -4.83
N SER A 240 0.39 -10.08 -4.48
CA SER A 240 0.33 -11.13 -3.45
C SER A 240 1.23 -12.35 -3.73
N SER A 241 1.59 -12.58 -5.00
CA SER A 241 2.51 -13.65 -5.42
C SER A 241 3.98 -13.25 -5.39
N ARG A 242 4.28 -11.99 -5.02
CA ARG A 242 5.60 -11.34 -5.13
C ARG A 242 6.08 -11.15 -6.56
N SER A 243 5.15 -11.13 -7.52
CA SER A 243 5.42 -10.73 -8.89
C SER A 243 5.25 -9.22 -9.03
N VAL A 244 5.87 -8.61 -10.04
CA VAL A 244 5.66 -7.18 -10.32
C VAL A 244 4.18 -6.92 -10.57
N PHE A 245 3.61 -5.94 -9.88
CA PHE A 245 2.22 -5.56 -10.04
C PHE A 245 1.98 -4.91 -11.41
N THR A 246 0.96 -5.36 -12.14
CA THR A 246 0.63 -4.92 -13.50
C THR A 246 -0.85 -4.54 -13.62
N GLU A 247 -1.22 -3.87 -14.73
CA GLU A 247 -2.65 -3.60 -15.03
C GLU A 247 -3.47 -4.89 -15.21
N GLN A 248 -2.83 -5.99 -15.65
CA GLN A 248 -3.49 -7.29 -15.75
C GLN A 248 -3.85 -7.82 -14.37
N THR A 249 -2.90 -7.80 -13.42
CA THR A 249 -3.16 -8.23 -12.03
C THR A 249 -4.22 -7.33 -11.38
N PHE A 250 -4.17 -6.02 -11.63
CA PHE A 250 -5.19 -5.07 -11.19
C PHE A 250 -6.60 -5.46 -11.67
N GLY A 251 -6.77 -5.66 -12.98
CA GLY A 251 -8.04 -6.03 -13.58
C GLY A 251 -8.58 -7.36 -13.05
N HIS A 252 -7.71 -8.37 -12.95
CA HIS A 252 -8.06 -9.68 -12.43
C HIS A 252 -8.53 -9.63 -10.96
N GLU A 253 -7.84 -8.89 -10.09
CA GLU A 253 -8.27 -8.75 -8.69
C GLU A 253 -9.59 -7.97 -8.57
N LEU A 254 -9.81 -6.93 -9.39
CA LEU A 254 -11.06 -6.20 -9.43
C LEU A 254 -12.24 -7.08 -9.89
N GLU A 255 -12.03 -7.94 -10.90
CA GLU A 255 -13.04 -8.89 -11.35
C GLU A 255 -13.41 -9.91 -10.27
N ARG A 256 -12.41 -10.40 -9.51
CA ARG A 256 -12.66 -11.29 -8.36
C ARG A 256 -13.53 -10.62 -7.29
N ILE A 257 -13.31 -9.34 -7.01
CA ILE A 257 -14.13 -8.56 -6.07
C ILE A 257 -15.57 -8.42 -6.60
N LYS A 258 -15.75 -8.09 -7.88
CA LYS A 258 -17.07 -8.00 -8.52
C LYS A 258 -17.82 -9.33 -8.49
N GLU A 259 -17.14 -10.42 -8.80
CA GLU A 259 -17.73 -11.76 -8.77
C GLU A 259 -18.16 -12.14 -7.35
N TYR A 260 -17.35 -11.81 -6.36
CA TYR A 260 -17.69 -11.98 -4.95
C TYR A 260 -18.98 -11.24 -4.58
N LYS A 261 -19.07 -9.94 -4.93
CA LYS A 261 -20.27 -9.10 -4.68
C LYS A 261 -21.51 -9.70 -5.33
N ARG A 262 -21.42 -10.13 -6.60
CA ARG A 262 -22.51 -10.78 -7.33
C ARG A 262 -22.98 -12.07 -6.66
N LYS A 263 -22.06 -12.92 -6.19
CA LYS A 263 -22.37 -14.18 -5.49
C LYS A 263 -23.03 -13.95 -4.13
N LYS A 264 -22.72 -12.86 -3.44
CA LYS A 264 -23.36 -12.49 -2.17
C LYS A 264 -24.78 -11.96 -2.38
N LEU A 265 -24.99 -11.12 -3.39
CA LEU A 265 -26.32 -10.60 -3.74
C LEU A 265 -27.31 -11.67 -4.21
N THR A 266 -26.81 -12.76 -4.82
CA THR A 266 -27.68 -13.88 -5.26
C THR A 266 -27.97 -14.90 -4.15
N LYS A 267 -27.32 -14.80 -2.99
CA LYS A 267 -27.53 -15.67 -1.83
C LYS A 267 -28.32 -15.00 -0.69
N ALA A 268 -28.56 -13.69 -0.79
CA ALA A 268 -29.44 -12.92 0.10
C ALA A 268 -30.88 -12.97 -0.43
#